data_AF-A0A8H6JBV4-F1
#
_entry.id   AF-A0A8H6JBV4-F1
#
_cell.length_a   1.000
_cell.length_b   1.000
_cell.length_c   1.000
_cell.angle_alpha   90.00
_cell.angle_beta   90.00
_cell.angle_gamma   90.00
#
_symmetry.space_group_name_H-M   'P 1'
#
loop_
_entity.id
_entity.type
_entity.pdbx_description
1 polymer ?
#
loop_
_entity_poly.entity_id
_entity_poly.type
_entity_poly.pdbx_seq_one_letter_code
_entity_poly.pdbx_strand_id
1 'polypeptide(L)'
;MKWSMKKIDFAEVQADKKNWTTTQFNTSCHTQAEAPDKSPATEEPYSYSKWLPVILRSRGLPAFACQRITLTSLQVNVLIEACNASIQIGRINLSVAEDLNDQIAPAFSQLVFPPEGLFVRLNVCSPKDGAQKVPGKVSLHTIEEIILRLVTSCRCRSALERCVAAGTPVELFFMPFDRRLSPDKEYHVFSRPEDLRITGISQYRWHEPWRYVNQSEDQQREIMQTICSAADDFVSQIYYHTETNADLAFQFLKQGVSFDLFYDELSKEVEMVELNPFGIRSPSGSCLFHWVKDRRILYDEDRKKGIEFWVSF
;
A
#
# COMPACT_ATOMS: atom_id res chain seq x y z
N MET A 1 -17.70 15.16 11.59
CA MET A 1 -16.97 15.40 10.33
C MET A 1 -17.96 15.48 9.18
N LYS A 2 -17.82 16.44 8.24
CA LYS A 2 -18.75 16.57 7.09
C LYS A 2 -18.12 15.94 5.85
N TRP A 3 -18.85 15.06 5.17
CA TRP A 3 -18.40 14.42 3.93
C TRP A 3 -19.47 14.52 2.83
N SER A 4 -19.03 14.47 1.58
CA SER A 4 -19.85 14.39 0.37
C SER A 4 -19.50 13.12 -0.39
N MET A 5 -20.53 12.39 -0.86
CA MET A 5 -20.33 11.26 -1.77
C MET A 5 -20.25 11.76 -3.21
N LYS A 6 -19.22 11.35 -3.93
CA LYS A 6 -19.17 11.44 -5.39
C LYS A 6 -19.31 10.04 -5.97
N LYS A 7 -20.37 9.86 -6.77
CA LYS A 7 -20.57 8.66 -7.59
C LYS A 7 -19.88 8.89 -8.94
N ILE A 8 -18.92 8.05 -9.27
CA ILE A 8 -18.25 8.01 -10.57
C ILE A 8 -18.93 6.94 -11.43
N ASP A 9 -19.23 7.26 -12.68
CA ASP A 9 -19.80 6.27 -13.62
C ASP A 9 -18.74 5.22 -13.95
N PHE A 10 -19.04 3.94 -13.66
CA PHE A 10 -18.12 2.85 -13.95
C PHE A 10 -17.78 2.72 -15.45
N ALA A 11 -18.65 3.16 -16.36
CA ALA A 11 -18.36 3.19 -17.78
C ALA A 11 -17.17 4.14 -18.11
N GLU A 12 -17.05 5.27 -17.40
CA GLU A 12 -15.92 6.20 -17.56
C GLU A 12 -14.61 5.55 -17.09
N VAL A 13 -14.65 4.84 -15.97
CA VAL A 13 -13.51 4.07 -15.44
C VAL A 13 -13.06 2.99 -16.42
N GLN A 14 -14.00 2.24 -16.99
CA GLN A 14 -13.71 1.21 -17.99
C GLN A 14 -13.11 1.80 -19.27
N ALA A 15 -13.58 2.97 -19.69
CA ALA A 15 -13.05 3.67 -20.86
C ALA A 15 -11.59 4.09 -20.66
N ASP A 16 -11.23 4.63 -19.49
CA ASP A 16 -9.85 5.07 -19.20
C ASP A 16 -8.88 3.88 -19.10
N LYS A 17 -9.31 2.76 -18.51
CA LYS A 17 -8.48 1.55 -18.37
C LYS A 17 -8.09 0.90 -19.71
N LYS A 18 -8.90 1.04 -20.76
CA LYS A 18 -8.64 0.40 -22.06
C LYS A 18 -7.33 0.86 -22.73
N ASN A 19 -6.79 2.01 -22.35
CA ASN A 19 -5.64 2.63 -23.01
C ASN A 19 -4.26 2.16 -22.50
N TRP A 20 -4.19 1.13 -21.65
CA TRP A 20 -2.96 0.62 -20.97
C TRP A 20 -2.28 1.62 -20.03
N THR A 21 -2.39 2.92 -20.28
CA THR A 21 -2.06 4.02 -19.38
C THR A 21 -3.33 4.77 -19.02
N THR A 22 -3.60 4.87 -17.72
CA THR A 22 -4.74 5.65 -17.21
C THR A 22 -4.43 7.15 -17.29
N THR A 23 -5.40 7.94 -17.72
CA THR A 23 -5.26 9.39 -17.92
C THR A 23 -6.25 10.21 -17.10
N GLN A 24 -7.25 9.53 -16.53
CA GLN A 24 -8.31 10.12 -15.73
C GLN A 24 -8.28 9.60 -14.31
N PHE A 25 -7.95 8.33 -14.10
CA PHE A 25 -8.00 7.70 -12.79
C PHE A 25 -6.66 7.08 -12.40
N ASN A 26 -6.44 6.97 -11.09
CA ASN A 26 -5.32 6.26 -10.49
C ASN A 26 -3.96 6.70 -11.05
N THR A 27 -3.81 8.00 -11.28
CA THR A 27 -2.55 8.56 -11.78
C THR A 27 -1.51 8.58 -10.66
N SER A 28 -0.23 8.58 -11.04
CA SER A 28 0.92 8.66 -10.15
C SER A 28 2.13 9.21 -10.91
N CYS A 29 3.22 9.51 -10.20
CA CYS A 29 4.52 9.88 -10.78
C CYS A 29 4.48 11.06 -11.76
N HIS A 30 3.64 12.08 -11.54
CA HIS A 30 3.61 13.22 -12.45
C HIS A 30 4.95 13.97 -12.48
N THR A 31 5.26 14.50 -13.65
CA THR A 31 6.51 15.20 -13.95
C THR A 31 6.58 16.57 -13.27
N GLN A 32 7.79 17.14 -13.21
CA GLN A 32 7.96 18.52 -12.75
C GLN A 32 7.26 19.54 -13.66
N ALA A 33 7.08 19.24 -14.95
CA ALA A 33 6.35 20.11 -15.86
C ALA A 33 4.84 20.16 -15.54
N GLU A 34 4.27 19.03 -15.10
CA GLU A 34 2.85 18.93 -14.73
C GLU A 34 2.56 19.54 -13.34
N ALA A 35 3.52 19.49 -12.43
CA ALA A 35 3.39 20.04 -11.07
C ALA A 35 4.68 20.74 -10.61
N PRO A 36 5.00 21.92 -11.17
CA PRO A 36 6.25 22.63 -10.88
C PRO A 36 6.33 23.16 -9.45
N ASP A 37 5.18 23.39 -8.81
CA ASP A 37 5.07 23.87 -7.44
C ASP A 37 5.18 22.76 -6.38
N LYS A 38 5.28 21.50 -6.80
CA LYS A 38 5.36 20.35 -5.89
C LYS A 38 6.72 19.66 -5.98
N SER A 39 7.25 19.29 -4.82
CA SER A 39 8.45 18.45 -4.72
C SER A 39 8.07 16.96 -4.77
N PRO A 40 9.00 16.08 -5.19
CA PRO A 40 8.82 14.63 -5.01
C PRO A 40 8.67 14.30 -3.52
N ALA A 41 7.81 13.35 -3.20
CA ALA A 41 7.69 12.83 -1.84
C ALA A 41 8.87 11.91 -1.53
N THR A 42 9.34 11.92 -0.29
CA THR A 42 10.30 10.94 0.23
C THR A 42 9.56 9.73 0.80
N GLU A 43 10.09 8.52 0.62
CA GLU A 43 9.44 7.26 1.08
C GLU A 43 9.69 6.96 2.57
N GLU A 44 10.80 7.46 3.13
CA GLU A 44 11.29 7.16 4.47
C GLU A 44 10.26 7.36 5.60
N PRO A 45 9.44 8.44 5.61
CA PRO A 45 8.40 8.64 6.63
C PRO A 45 7.34 7.55 6.63
N TYR A 46 7.08 6.92 5.48
CA TYR A 46 5.98 5.98 5.25
C TYR A 46 6.43 4.51 5.30
N SER A 47 7.69 4.26 5.67
CA SER A 47 8.24 2.90 5.76
C SER A 47 7.40 2.01 6.67
N TYR A 48 7.07 0.80 6.18
CA TYR A 48 6.19 -0.13 6.88
C TYR A 48 6.63 -0.44 8.31
N SER A 49 7.93 -0.58 8.56
CA SER A 49 8.47 -0.88 9.89
C SER A 49 8.07 0.12 10.97
N LYS A 50 8.00 1.42 10.63
CA LYS A 50 7.59 2.49 11.55
C LYS A 50 6.12 2.36 11.95
N TRP A 51 5.29 1.93 11.00
CA TRP A 51 3.84 1.88 11.16
C TRP A 51 3.30 0.51 11.55
N LEU A 52 4.15 -0.52 11.51
CA LEU A 52 3.82 -1.88 11.92
C LEU A 52 3.14 -1.93 13.30
N PRO A 53 3.56 -1.19 14.35
CA PRO A 53 2.86 -1.21 15.64
C PRO A 53 1.41 -0.70 15.55
N VAL A 54 1.15 0.33 14.75
CA VAL A 54 -0.21 0.88 14.55
C VAL A 54 -1.07 -0.12 13.78
N ILE A 55 -0.50 -0.69 12.70
CA ILE A 55 -1.14 -1.70 11.85
C ILE A 55 -1.52 -2.93 12.68
N LEU A 56 -0.58 -3.50 13.45
CA LEU A 56 -0.84 -4.68 14.29
C LEU A 56 -1.94 -4.41 15.33
N ARG A 57 -1.88 -3.28 16.04
CA ARG A 57 -2.90 -2.92 17.03
C ARG A 57 -4.28 -2.77 16.40
N SER A 58 -4.38 -2.12 15.24
CA SER A 58 -5.65 -1.95 14.53
C SER A 58 -6.31 -3.27 14.14
N ARG A 59 -5.50 -4.34 14.01
CA ARG A 59 -5.93 -5.68 13.63
C ARG A 59 -6.09 -6.63 14.82
N GLY A 60 -5.93 -6.13 16.05
CA GLY A 60 -5.92 -6.94 17.26
C GLY A 60 -4.77 -7.97 17.31
N LEU A 61 -3.70 -7.75 16.55
CA LEU A 61 -2.57 -8.68 16.47
C LEU A 61 -1.48 -8.30 17.47
N PRO A 62 -0.85 -9.28 18.16
CA PRO A 62 0.28 -9.02 19.02
C PRO A 62 1.53 -8.66 18.22
N ALA A 63 2.49 -7.96 18.83
CA ALA A 63 3.75 -7.55 18.19
C ALA A 63 4.53 -8.72 17.55
N PHE A 64 4.50 -9.89 18.20
CA PHE A 64 5.18 -11.10 17.73
C PHE A 64 4.47 -11.80 16.56
N ALA A 65 3.26 -11.37 16.17
CA ALA A 65 2.59 -11.93 15.01
C ALA A 65 3.39 -11.67 13.71
N CYS A 66 4.12 -10.54 13.65
CA CYS A 66 5.02 -10.26 12.54
C CYS A 66 6.39 -10.91 12.78
N GLN A 67 6.78 -11.82 11.89
CA GLN A 67 8.16 -12.35 11.85
C GLN A 67 9.00 -11.43 10.94
N ARG A 68 10.24 -11.15 11.34
CA ARG A 68 11.14 -10.22 10.62
C ARG A 68 12.42 -10.93 10.25
N ILE A 69 12.85 -10.77 8.99
CA ILE A 69 14.13 -11.24 8.49
C ILE A 69 14.89 -10.06 7.89
N THR A 70 16.10 -9.82 8.38
CA THR A 70 17.01 -8.82 7.79
C THR A 70 18.01 -9.55 6.91
N LEU A 71 18.07 -9.17 5.64
CA LEU A 71 18.99 -9.76 4.68
C LEU A 71 20.33 -9.04 4.71
N THR A 72 21.41 -9.82 4.57
CA THR A 72 22.75 -9.28 4.38
C THR A 72 22.92 -8.71 2.97
N SER A 73 23.89 -7.81 2.76
CA SER A 73 24.18 -7.24 1.44
C SER A 73 24.47 -8.32 0.39
N LEU A 74 25.14 -9.42 0.77
CA LEU A 74 25.39 -10.55 -0.12
C LEU A 74 24.07 -11.20 -0.57
N GLN A 75 23.17 -11.49 0.37
CA GLN A 75 21.86 -12.07 0.07
C GLN A 75 21.00 -11.15 -0.81
N VAL A 76 21.07 -9.84 -0.57
CA VAL A 76 20.35 -8.85 -1.39
C VAL A 76 20.86 -8.87 -2.84
N ASN A 77 22.18 -8.94 -3.04
CA ASN A 77 22.76 -9.02 -4.40
C ASN A 77 22.34 -10.31 -5.12
N VAL A 78 22.39 -11.46 -4.43
CA VAL A 78 21.90 -12.75 -4.97
C VAL A 78 20.44 -12.66 -5.39
N LEU A 79 19.58 -12.01 -4.58
CA LEU A 79 18.18 -11.80 -4.94
C LEU A 79 18.01 -10.88 -6.17
N ILE A 80 18.80 -9.82 -6.29
CA ILE A 80 18.75 -8.92 -7.46
C ILE A 80 19.15 -9.66 -8.73
N GLU A 81 20.23 -10.43 -8.69
CA GLU A 81 20.68 -11.28 -9.80
C GLU A 81 19.60 -12.29 -10.20
N ALA A 82 19.01 -12.97 -9.20
CA ALA A 82 17.92 -13.90 -9.41
C ALA A 82 16.66 -13.22 -9.99
N CYS A 83 16.35 -11.99 -9.58
CA CYS A 83 15.26 -11.20 -10.15
C CYS A 83 15.47 -10.95 -11.64
N ASN A 84 16.67 -10.53 -12.02
CA ASN A 84 17.02 -10.26 -13.41
C ASN A 84 16.91 -11.52 -14.28
N ALA A 85 17.20 -12.70 -13.73
CA ALA A 85 17.09 -13.98 -14.43
C ALA A 85 15.66 -14.57 -14.46
N SER A 86 14.79 -14.24 -13.49
CA SER A 86 13.53 -14.96 -13.23
C SER A 86 12.25 -14.19 -13.57
N ILE A 87 12.27 -12.84 -13.55
CA ILE A 87 11.08 -12.01 -13.80
C ILE A 87 10.42 -12.32 -15.15
N GLN A 88 11.21 -12.35 -16.23
CA GLN A 88 10.66 -12.51 -17.58
C GLN A 88 10.08 -13.91 -17.83
N ILE A 89 10.59 -14.92 -17.13
CA ILE A 89 10.16 -16.31 -17.29
C ILE A 89 9.07 -16.73 -16.29
N GLY A 90 8.78 -15.90 -15.27
CA GLY A 90 7.75 -16.16 -14.28
C GLY A 90 8.00 -17.39 -13.38
N ARG A 91 9.26 -17.85 -13.29
CA ARG A 91 9.69 -19.00 -12.48
C ARG A 91 11.13 -18.81 -12.04
N ILE A 92 11.56 -19.57 -11.03
CA ILE A 92 12.97 -19.57 -10.61
C ILE A 92 13.85 -20.05 -11.77
N ASN A 93 14.82 -19.23 -12.17
CA ASN A 93 15.78 -19.61 -13.21
C ASN A 93 16.76 -20.65 -12.66
N LEU A 94 17.01 -21.72 -13.43
CA LEU A 94 17.89 -22.82 -13.03
C LEU A 94 19.32 -22.37 -12.78
N SER A 95 19.80 -21.32 -13.48
CA SER A 95 21.17 -20.84 -13.34
C SER A 95 21.47 -20.20 -11.97
N VAL A 96 20.44 -19.81 -11.22
CA VAL A 96 20.57 -19.18 -9.89
C VAL A 96 19.93 -20.02 -8.78
N ALA A 97 19.40 -21.20 -9.11
CA ALA A 97 18.62 -22.00 -8.18
C ALA A 97 19.47 -22.53 -7.02
N GLU A 98 20.71 -22.93 -7.29
CA GLU A 98 21.67 -23.38 -6.27
C GLU A 98 22.02 -22.24 -5.31
N ASP A 99 22.39 -21.07 -5.83
CA ASP A 99 22.68 -19.87 -5.01
C ASP A 99 21.50 -19.45 -4.13
N LEU A 100 20.28 -19.49 -4.66
CA LEU A 100 19.08 -19.21 -3.87
C LEU A 100 18.87 -20.24 -2.75
N ASN A 101 19.10 -21.52 -3.04
CA ASN A 101 18.96 -22.57 -2.05
C ASN A 101 20.02 -22.49 -0.95
N ASP A 102 21.26 -22.13 -1.30
CA ASP A 102 22.38 -22.18 -0.37
C ASP A 102 22.54 -20.87 0.41
N GLN A 103 22.24 -19.72 -0.20
CA GLN A 103 22.47 -18.40 0.41
C GLN A 103 21.18 -17.75 0.94
N ILE A 104 20.03 -18.00 0.32
CA ILE A 104 18.75 -17.34 0.65
C ILE A 104 17.85 -18.22 1.52
N ALA A 105 17.60 -19.47 1.12
CA ALA A 105 16.68 -20.34 1.85
C ALA A 105 17.01 -20.50 3.36
N PRO A 106 18.29 -20.56 3.80
CA PRO A 106 18.61 -20.66 5.22
C PRO A 106 18.15 -19.46 6.05
N ALA A 107 18.07 -18.27 5.45
CA ALA A 107 17.56 -17.06 6.12
C ALA A 107 16.08 -17.20 6.51
N PHE A 108 15.34 -18.07 5.83
CA PHE A 108 13.92 -18.33 6.06
C PHE A 108 13.66 -19.59 6.89
N SER A 109 14.71 -20.31 7.31
CA SER A 109 14.59 -21.59 8.01
C SER A 109 13.87 -21.52 9.36
N GLN A 110 13.89 -20.35 10.02
CA GLN A 110 13.25 -20.12 11.31
C GLN A 110 11.81 -19.57 11.19
N LEU A 111 11.29 -19.42 9.97
CA LEU A 111 9.92 -18.96 9.77
C LEU A 111 8.93 -20.02 10.25
N VAL A 112 7.99 -19.59 11.09
CA VAL A 112 6.83 -20.37 11.51
C VAL A 112 5.70 -20.11 10.51
N PHE A 113 5.26 -21.17 9.82
CA PHE A 113 4.15 -21.09 8.88
C PHE A 113 2.84 -21.47 9.59
N PRO A 114 1.90 -20.51 9.77
CA PRO A 114 0.60 -20.85 10.33
C PRO A 114 -0.28 -21.53 9.26
N PRO A 115 -1.39 -22.20 9.64
CA PRO A 115 -2.27 -22.91 8.71
C PRO A 115 -2.82 -22.05 7.57
N GLU A 116 -3.10 -20.77 7.84
CA GLU A 116 -3.56 -19.77 6.87
C GLU A 116 -2.46 -19.32 5.89
N GLY A 117 -1.20 -19.59 6.20
CA GLY A 117 -0.02 -19.16 5.46
C GLY A 117 0.47 -17.77 5.86
N LEU A 118 1.49 -17.30 5.16
CA LEU A 118 2.13 -16.01 5.38
C LEU A 118 1.85 -15.05 4.21
N PHE A 119 1.83 -13.76 4.55
CA PHE A 119 1.97 -12.65 3.64
C PHE A 119 3.35 -12.01 3.84
N VAL A 120 4.08 -11.79 2.76
CA VAL A 120 5.42 -11.16 2.80
C VAL A 120 5.37 -9.75 2.23
N ARG A 121 6.11 -8.83 2.83
CA ARG A 121 6.40 -7.51 2.26
C ARG A 121 7.75 -6.96 2.68
N LEU A 122 8.20 -5.95 1.95
CA LEU A 122 9.31 -5.07 2.30
C LEU A 122 8.76 -3.77 2.90
N ASN A 123 9.66 -2.87 3.30
CA ASN A 123 9.29 -1.54 3.82
C ASN A 123 8.46 -0.70 2.84
N VAL A 124 8.79 -0.74 1.55
CA VAL A 124 8.21 0.15 0.52
C VAL A 124 7.27 -0.56 -0.45
N CYS A 125 7.16 -1.89 -0.39
CA CYS A 125 6.25 -2.62 -1.26
C CYS A 125 5.96 -4.04 -0.78
N SER A 126 4.85 -4.58 -1.28
CA SER A 126 4.57 -6.02 -1.25
C SER A 126 4.81 -6.60 -2.64
N PRO A 127 5.47 -7.76 -2.78
CA PRO A 127 5.82 -8.38 -4.07
C PRO A 127 4.61 -9.08 -4.73
N LYS A 128 3.43 -8.45 -4.71
CA LYS A 128 2.16 -9.07 -5.15
C LYS A 128 2.07 -9.34 -6.66
N ASP A 129 2.93 -8.69 -7.44
CA ASP A 129 3.14 -8.90 -8.87
C ASP A 129 4.02 -10.12 -9.20
N GLY A 130 4.67 -10.71 -8.19
CA GLY A 130 5.43 -11.94 -8.37
C GLY A 130 4.55 -13.15 -8.66
N ALA A 131 5.14 -14.13 -9.33
CA ALA A 131 4.51 -15.39 -9.69
C ALA A 131 3.99 -16.17 -8.48
N GLN A 132 3.00 -17.01 -8.76
CA GLN A 132 2.36 -17.89 -7.79
C GLN A 132 2.51 -19.32 -8.27
N LYS A 133 2.93 -20.22 -7.37
CA LYS A 133 3.03 -21.65 -7.71
C LYS A 133 1.69 -22.24 -8.13
N VAL A 134 0.61 -21.76 -7.51
CA VAL A 134 -0.77 -22.05 -7.89
C VAL A 134 -1.46 -20.71 -8.19
N PRO A 135 -1.96 -20.47 -9.42
CA PRO A 135 -2.67 -19.24 -9.76
C PRO A 135 -3.83 -18.96 -8.80
N GLY A 136 -3.90 -17.73 -8.29
CA GLY A 136 -4.89 -17.30 -7.29
C GLY A 136 -4.49 -17.58 -5.83
N LYS A 137 -3.49 -18.44 -5.58
CA LYS A 137 -2.97 -18.69 -4.23
C LYS A 137 -1.95 -17.61 -3.84
N VAL A 138 -2.45 -16.58 -3.18
CA VAL A 138 -1.63 -15.46 -2.71
C VAL A 138 -0.88 -15.74 -1.41
N SER A 139 -1.36 -16.67 -0.57
CA SER A 139 -0.75 -17.07 0.71
C SER A 139 0.48 -17.96 0.52
N LEU A 140 1.48 -17.78 1.38
CA LEU A 140 2.78 -18.47 1.32
C LEU A 140 2.88 -19.51 2.44
N HIS A 141 3.11 -20.77 2.09
CA HIS A 141 3.19 -21.90 3.02
C HIS A 141 4.56 -22.59 3.00
N THR A 142 5.46 -22.17 2.10
CA THR A 142 6.79 -22.77 1.97
C THR A 142 7.84 -21.71 1.65
N ILE A 143 9.10 -22.01 1.96
CA ILE A 143 10.26 -21.19 1.60
C ILE A 143 10.37 -21.04 0.07
N GLU A 144 10.09 -22.11 -0.69
CA GLU A 144 10.09 -22.08 -2.15
C GLU A 144 9.07 -21.06 -2.70
N GLU A 145 7.86 -21.00 -2.12
CA GLU A 145 6.84 -20.01 -2.52
C GLU A 145 7.29 -18.57 -2.18
N ILE A 146 7.98 -18.36 -1.06
CA ILE A 146 8.55 -17.05 -0.69
C ILE A 146 9.61 -16.63 -1.72
N ILE A 147 10.59 -17.50 -1.99
CA ILE A 147 11.68 -17.22 -2.94
C ILE A 147 11.10 -16.95 -4.32
N LEU A 148 10.22 -17.83 -4.83
CA LEU A 148 9.55 -17.64 -6.10
C LEU A 148 8.88 -16.26 -6.17
N ARG A 149 8.14 -15.87 -5.13
CA ARG A 149 7.43 -14.59 -5.12
C ARG A 149 8.38 -13.39 -5.16
N LEU A 150 9.48 -13.44 -4.40
CA LEU A 150 10.46 -12.36 -4.35
C LEU A 150 11.19 -12.21 -5.70
N VAL A 151 11.70 -13.31 -6.27
CA VAL A 151 12.55 -13.26 -7.47
C VAL A 151 11.78 -13.05 -8.77
N THR A 152 10.46 -13.14 -8.75
CA THR A 152 9.62 -12.88 -9.93
C THR A 152 8.85 -11.57 -9.85
N SER A 153 9.07 -10.77 -8.79
CA SER A 153 8.42 -9.48 -8.60
C SER A 153 9.30 -8.32 -9.08
N CYS A 154 8.79 -7.54 -10.05
CA CYS A 154 9.43 -6.30 -10.48
C CYS A 154 9.49 -5.28 -9.34
N ARG A 155 8.41 -5.19 -8.54
CA ARG A 155 8.36 -4.30 -7.36
C ARG A 155 9.44 -4.65 -6.34
N CYS A 156 9.64 -5.95 -6.09
CA CYS A 156 10.68 -6.43 -5.20
C CYS A 156 12.06 -6.03 -5.70
N ARG A 157 12.38 -6.33 -6.98
CA ARG A 157 13.67 -5.96 -7.58
C ARG A 157 13.96 -4.47 -7.41
N SER A 158 13.02 -3.60 -7.80
CA SER A 158 13.21 -2.15 -7.69
C SER A 158 13.35 -1.67 -6.24
N ALA A 159 12.70 -2.34 -5.27
CA ALA A 159 12.91 -2.06 -3.86
C ALA A 159 14.31 -2.47 -3.39
N LEU A 160 14.80 -3.65 -3.79
CA LEU A 160 16.14 -4.13 -3.46
C LEU A 160 17.23 -3.22 -4.03
N GLU A 161 17.13 -2.85 -5.30
CA GLU A 161 18.08 -1.94 -5.97
C GLU A 161 18.16 -0.59 -5.28
N ARG A 162 17.01 -0.02 -4.86
CA ARG A 162 16.96 1.23 -4.09
C ARG A 162 17.62 1.07 -2.72
N CYS A 163 17.38 -0.04 -2.03
CA CYS A 163 18.03 -0.30 -0.75
C CYS A 163 19.55 -0.36 -0.87
N VAL A 164 20.06 -1.06 -1.89
CA VAL A 164 21.50 -1.12 -2.20
C VAL A 164 22.06 0.26 -2.51
N ALA A 165 21.40 1.02 -3.40
CA ALA A 165 21.84 2.36 -3.77
C ALA A 165 21.87 3.34 -2.59
N ALA A 166 20.94 3.19 -1.64
CA ALA A 166 20.86 4.01 -0.43
C ALA A 166 21.72 3.48 0.73
N GLY A 167 22.35 2.31 0.60
CA GLY A 167 23.07 1.65 1.70
C GLY A 167 22.18 1.30 2.89
N THR A 168 20.90 1.00 2.65
CA THR A 168 19.92 0.70 3.70
C THR A 168 19.69 -0.80 3.83
N PRO A 169 19.44 -1.32 5.05
CA PRO A 169 19.17 -2.73 5.24
C PRO A 169 17.86 -3.14 4.58
N VAL A 170 17.84 -4.35 4.02
CA VAL A 170 16.61 -4.96 3.49
C VAL A 170 15.96 -5.79 4.59
N GLU A 171 14.77 -5.38 4.98
CA GLU A 171 13.94 -6.10 5.93
C GLU A 171 12.70 -6.69 5.22
N LEU A 172 12.45 -7.97 5.50
CA LEU A 172 11.26 -8.69 5.10
C LEU A 172 10.36 -8.89 6.33
N PHE A 173 9.09 -8.56 6.15
CA PHE A 173 8.05 -8.70 7.16
C PHE A 173 7.10 -9.80 6.72
N PHE A 174 6.92 -10.79 7.60
CA PHE A 174 6.04 -11.93 7.38
C PHE A 174 4.89 -11.88 8.38
N MET A 175 3.70 -11.66 7.86
CA MET A 175 2.44 -11.57 8.60
C MET A 175 1.62 -12.83 8.39
N PRO A 176 0.81 -13.27 9.37
CA PRO A 176 -0.23 -14.27 9.13
C PRO A 176 -1.15 -13.80 8.00
N PHE A 177 -1.41 -14.68 7.04
CA PHE A 177 -2.21 -14.35 5.88
C PHE A 177 -3.68 -14.21 6.27
N ASP A 178 -4.26 -13.05 6.01
CA ASP A 178 -5.65 -12.77 6.33
C ASP A 178 -6.50 -12.71 5.07
N ARG A 179 -7.35 -13.73 4.90
CA ARG A 179 -8.27 -13.85 3.75
C ARG A 179 -9.34 -12.76 3.72
N ARG A 180 -9.60 -12.09 4.86
CA ARG A 180 -10.58 -11.01 4.91
C ARG A 180 -10.07 -9.78 4.18
N LEU A 181 -8.77 -9.51 4.25
CA LEU A 181 -8.10 -8.40 3.57
C LEU A 181 -8.21 -8.56 2.06
N SER A 182 -9.19 -7.87 1.49
CA SER A 182 -9.48 -7.94 0.07
C SER A 182 -9.59 -6.51 -0.49
N PRO A 183 -8.95 -6.23 -1.65
CA PRO A 183 -8.88 -4.86 -2.19
C PRO A 183 -10.23 -4.20 -2.52
N ASP A 184 -11.31 -4.96 -2.67
CA ASP A 184 -12.68 -4.44 -2.89
C ASP A 184 -13.31 -3.88 -1.60
N LYS A 185 -12.72 -4.16 -0.45
CA LYS A 185 -13.11 -3.63 0.87
C LYS A 185 -12.11 -2.61 1.40
N GLU A 186 -11.09 -2.28 0.61
CA GLU A 186 -10.05 -1.31 0.96
C GLU A 186 -10.40 0.09 0.44
N TYR A 187 -9.95 1.10 1.18
CA TYR A 187 -10.14 2.52 0.88
C TYR A 187 -8.83 3.26 1.04
N HIS A 188 -8.50 4.09 0.06
CA HIS A 188 -7.34 4.96 0.07
C HIS A 188 -7.73 6.33 0.60
N VAL A 189 -7.12 6.74 1.71
CA VAL A 189 -7.38 8.00 2.40
C VAL A 189 -6.28 9.01 2.09
N PHE A 190 -6.68 10.25 1.86
CA PHE A 190 -5.81 11.37 1.54
C PHE A 190 -5.85 12.40 2.66
N SER A 191 -4.71 12.59 3.33
CA SER A 191 -4.51 13.57 4.39
C SER A 191 -3.48 14.61 3.94
N ARG A 192 -3.93 15.87 3.85
CA ARG A 192 -3.17 16.94 3.20
C ARG A 192 -1.94 17.35 4.03
N PRO A 193 -0.94 17.97 3.38
CA PRO A 193 0.10 18.71 4.10
C PRO A 193 -0.49 19.82 4.99
N GLU A 194 0.35 20.37 5.85
CA GLU A 194 0.13 21.49 6.79
C GLU A 194 -0.62 21.11 8.07
N ASP A 195 -1.74 20.40 7.97
CA ASP A 195 -2.60 20.10 9.12
C ASP A 195 -3.05 18.63 9.21
N LEU A 196 -2.59 17.77 8.28
CA LEU A 196 -2.98 16.37 8.16
C LEU A 196 -4.49 16.14 8.08
N ARG A 197 -5.27 17.16 7.73
CA ARG A 197 -6.72 17.01 7.60
C ARG A 197 -7.04 16.09 6.44
N ILE A 198 -8.02 15.21 6.64
CA ILE A 198 -8.52 14.36 5.55
C ILE A 198 -9.30 15.23 4.56
N THR A 199 -8.97 15.09 3.29
CA THR A 199 -9.59 15.83 2.18
C THR A 199 -10.31 14.91 1.21
N GLY A 200 -9.82 13.69 1.03
CA GLY A 200 -10.40 12.71 0.12
C GLY A 200 -10.33 11.28 0.66
N ILE A 201 -11.31 10.48 0.26
CA ILE A 201 -11.30 9.02 0.44
C ILE A 201 -11.77 8.40 -0.87
N SER A 202 -11.08 7.37 -1.35
CA SER A 202 -11.44 6.64 -2.56
C SER A 202 -11.54 5.15 -2.28
N GLN A 203 -12.45 4.43 -2.93
CA GLN A 203 -12.33 2.96 -2.96
C GLN A 203 -10.98 2.58 -3.60
N TYR A 204 -10.27 1.63 -3.00
CA TYR A 204 -8.95 1.24 -3.47
C TYR A 204 -9.02 0.52 -4.82
N ARG A 205 -9.94 -0.45 -4.96
CA ARG A 205 -10.20 -1.14 -6.22
C ARG A 205 -11.02 -0.25 -7.16
N TRP A 206 -10.39 0.79 -7.66
CA TRP A 206 -11.00 1.83 -8.49
C TRP A 206 -11.53 1.31 -9.84
N HIS A 207 -11.01 0.20 -10.35
CA HIS A 207 -11.35 -0.37 -11.67
C HIS A 207 -12.48 -1.41 -11.66
N GLU A 208 -13.17 -1.56 -10.54
CA GLU A 208 -14.40 -2.35 -10.38
C GLU A 208 -15.49 -1.46 -9.73
N PRO A 209 -16.78 -1.79 -9.86
CA PRO A 209 -17.84 -1.07 -9.14
C PRO A 209 -17.63 -1.18 -7.63
N TRP A 210 -18.10 -0.19 -6.89
CA TRP A 210 -18.01 -0.20 -5.44
C TRP A 210 -18.71 -1.43 -4.87
N ARG A 211 -18.05 -2.10 -3.93
CA ARG A 211 -18.53 -3.36 -3.32
C ARG A 211 -19.95 -3.27 -2.75
N TYR A 212 -20.33 -2.08 -2.28
CA TYR A 212 -21.60 -1.79 -1.61
C TYR A 212 -22.63 -1.06 -2.49
N VAL A 213 -22.41 -1.01 -3.81
CA VAL A 213 -23.29 -0.33 -4.79
C VAL A 213 -24.76 -0.76 -4.69
N ASN A 214 -25.01 -2.04 -4.37
CA ASN A 214 -26.35 -2.62 -4.28
C ASN A 214 -26.96 -2.61 -2.86
N GLN A 215 -26.27 -2.05 -1.87
CA GLN A 215 -26.82 -1.86 -0.52
C GLN A 215 -27.81 -0.68 -0.49
N SER A 216 -28.64 -0.59 0.55
CA SER A 216 -29.51 0.57 0.71
C SER A 216 -28.71 1.86 0.91
N GLU A 217 -29.29 3.02 0.59
CA GLU A 217 -28.60 4.30 0.79
C GLU A 217 -28.19 4.52 2.26
N ASP A 218 -29.01 4.06 3.21
CA ASP A 218 -28.70 4.15 4.64
C ASP A 218 -27.49 3.29 5.01
N GLN A 219 -27.41 2.06 4.50
CA GLN A 219 -26.26 1.18 4.71
C GLN A 219 -24.99 1.74 4.06
N GLN A 220 -25.09 2.31 2.86
CA GLN A 220 -23.98 2.99 2.20
C GLN A 220 -23.47 4.15 3.07
N ARG A 221 -24.37 4.98 3.60
CA ARG A 221 -24.03 6.10 4.48
C ARG A 221 -23.39 5.64 5.78
N GLU A 222 -23.89 4.56 6.38
CA GLU A 222 -23.32 3.98 7.60
C GLU A 222 -21.87 3.53 7.36
N ILE A 223 -21.62 2.75 6.30
CA ILE A 223 -20.28 2.28 5.93
C ILE A 223 -19.32 3.47 5.73
N MET A 224 -19.74 4.47 4.95
CA MET A 224 -18.93 5.67 4.69
C MET A 224 -18.66 6.47 5.97
N GLN A 225 -19.65 6.57 6.85
CA GLN A 225 -19.50 7.26 8.13
C GLN A 225 -18.48 6.54 9.03
N THR A 226 -18.56 5.21 9.11
CA THR A 226 -17.59 4.40 9.87
C THR A 226 -16.18 4.57 9.34
N ILE A 227 -15.99 4.52 8.02
CA ILE A 227 -14.67 4.72 7.39
C ILE A 227 -14.15 6.14 7.63
N CYS A 228 -14.98 7.18 7.48
CA CYS A 228 -14.58 8.56 7.76
C CYS A 228 -14.15 8.75 9.21
N SER A 229 -14.93 8.20 10.16
CA SER A 229 -14.63 8.28 11.59
C SER A 229 -13.31 7.57 11.92
N ALA A 230 -13.14 6.33 11.45
CA ALA A 230 -11.91 5.59 11.67
C ALA A 230 -10.68 6.26 11.04
N ALA A 231 -10.85 6.87 9.87
CA ALA A 231 -9.77 7.61 9.23
C ALA A 231 -9.29 8.79 10.09
N ASP A 232 -10.20 9.55 10.71
CA ASP A 232 -9.89 10.66 11.63
C ASP A 232 -9.16 10.15 12.89
N ASP A 233 -9.61 9.02 13.45
CA ASP A 233 -8.96 8.36 14.57
C ASP A 233 -7.53 7.90 14.21
N PHE A 234 -7.33 7.38 13.00
CA PHE A 234 -6.00 6.97 12.54
C PHE A 234 -5.08 8.16 12.26
N VAL A 235 -5.59 9.28 11.74
CA VAL A 235 -4.78 10.51 11.64
C VAL A 235 -4.33 10.98 13.02
N SER A 236 -5.21 10.91 14.01
CA SER A 236 -4.85 11.25 15.40
C SER A 236 -3.79 10.31 15.97
N GLN A 237 -3.88 9.00 15.67
CA GLN A 237 -2.85 8.02 16.05
C GLN A 237 -1.52 8.25 15.32
N ILE A 238 -1.56 8.60 14.04
CA ILE A 238 -0.37 8.96 13.25
C ILE A 238 0.31 10.16 13.89
N TYR A 239 -0.46 11.21 14.16
CA TYR A 239 0.04 12.43 14.80
C TYR A 239 0.72 12.11 16.15
N TYR A 240 0.01 11.40 17.05
CA TYR A 240 0.56 10.98 18.35
C TYR A 240 1.83 10.13 18.22
N HIS A 241 1.87 9.22 17.25
CA HIS A 241 3.07 8.41 17.02
C HIS A 241 4.25 9.27 16.55
N THR A 242 4.00 10.30 15.74
CA THR A 242 5.03 11.24 15.28
C THR A 242 5.45 12.28 16.33
N GLU A 243 4.64 12.60 17.34
CA GLU A 243 4.97 13.63 18.34
C GLU A 243 6.29 13.35 19.09
N THR A 244 6.66 12.08 19.22
CA THR A 244 7.92 11.66 19.86
C THR A 244 9.15 11.82 18.96
N ASN A 245 8.96 12.20 17.69
CA ASN A 245 10.02 12.39 16.69
C ASN A 245 9.74 13.65 15.85
N ALA A 246 10.36 14.76 16.22
CA ALA A 246 10.16 16.07 15.59
C ALA A 246 10.45 16.07 14.08
N ASP A 247 11.48 15.34 13.63
CA ASP A 247 11.83 15.25 12.21
C ASP A 247 10.75 14.52 11.42
N LEU A 248 10.22 13.42 11.97
CA LEU A 248 9.13 12.67 11.37
C LEU A 248 7.85 13.50 11.30
N ALA A 249 7.48 14.18 12.39
CA ALA A 249 6.32 15.08 12.42
C ALA A 249 6.45 16.20 11.38
N PHE A 250 7.63 16.82 11.28
CA PHE A 250 7.90 17.85 10.28
C PHE A 250 7.75 17.32 8.85
N GLN A 251 8.27 16.12 8.55
CA GLN A 251 8.15 15.50 7.24
C GLN A 251 6.69 15.21 6.87
N PHE A 252 5.89 14.72 7.81
CA PHE A 252 4.45 14.47 7.61
C PHE A 252 3.69 15.77 7.35
N LEU A 253 3.91 16.81 8.14
CA LEU A 253 3.26 18.11 7.91
C LEU A 253 3.72 18.74 6.60
N LYS A 254 4.97 18.52 6.17
CA LYS A 254 5.47 19.05 4.90
C LYS A 254 4.91 18.31 3.68
N GLN A 255 4.80 16.98 3.75
CA GLN A 255 4.46 16.15 2.59
C GLN A 255 3.00 15.69 2.55
N GLY A 256 2.29 15.68 3.67
CA GLY A 256 1.01 15.00 3.84
C GLY A 256 1.20 13.48 4.01
N VAL A 257 0.08 12.75 4.06
CA VAL A 257 0.08 11.29 4.10
C VAL A 257 -1.10 10.72 3.34
N SER A 258 -0.87 9.60 2.66
CA SER A 258 -1.96 8.74 2.20
C SER A 258 -1.89 7.41 2.91
N PHE A 259 -3.02 6.75 3.14
CA PHE A 259 -3.02 5.47 3.84
C PHE A 259 -4.21 4.61 3.44
N ASP A 260 -4.01 3.31 3.48
CA ASP A 260 -5.01 2.32 3.11
C ASP A 260 -5.71 1.78 4.35
N LEU A 261 -7.03 1.77 4.29
CA LEU A 261 -7.92 1.25 5.32
C LEU A 261 -8.71 0.06 4.78
N PHE A 262 -8.90 -0.96 5.61
CA PHE A 262 -9.73 -2.11 5.31
C PHE A 262 -11.00 -2.05 6.16
N TYR A 263 -12.17 -2.13 5.53
CA TYR A 263 -13.45 -2.24 6.24
C TYR A 263 -13.88 -3.71 6.35
N ASP A 264 -13.97 -4.22 7.58
CA ASP A 264 -14.42 -5.58 7.84
C ASP A 264 -15.95 -5.62 7.96
N GLU A 265 -16.61 -6.25 6.98
CA GLU A 265 -18.07 -6.39 6.97
C GLU A 265 -18.62 -7.18 8.17
N LEU A 266 -17.81 -8.08 8.75
CA LEU A 266 -18.24 -8.98 9.84
C LEU A 266 -18.24 -8.26 11.18
N SER A 267 -17.13 -7.62 11.53
CA SER A 267 -16.98 -6.88 12.79
C SER A 267 -17.53 -5.45 12.71
N LYS A 268 -17.70 -4.91 11.50
CA LYS A 268 -18.00 -3.49 11.23
C LYS A 268 -16.89 -2.53 11.65
N GLU A 269 -15.70 -3.07 11.91
CA GLU A 269 -14.51 -2.31 12.28
C GLU A 269 -13.66 -1.94 11.05
N VAL A 270 -12.75 -0.99 11.24
CA VAL A 270 -11.80 -0.54 10.21
C VAL A 270 -10.38 -0.78 10.68
N GLU A 271 -9.62 -1.49 9.87
CA GLU A 271 -8.23 -1.85 10.13
C GLU A 271 -7.29 -1.01 9.24
N MET A 272 -6.10 -0.66 9.74
CA MET A 272 -5.07 0.00 8.93
C MET A 272 -4.26 -1.04 8.16
N VAL A 273 -4.07 -0.81 6.86
CA VAL A 273 -3.34 -1.72 5.96
C VAL A 273 -1.90 -1.24 5.77
N GLU A 274 -1.72 -0.02 5.30
CA GLU A 274 -0.41 0.60 5.09
C GLU A 274 -0.48 2.12 4.97
N LEU A 275 0.68 2.78 5.06
CA LEU A 275 0.86 4.19 4.72
C LEU A 275 1.64 4.30 3.42
N ASN A 276 1.33 5.35 2.66
CA ASN A 276 1.88 5.66 1.36
C ASN A 276 2.25 7.15 1.26
N PRO A 277 3.26 7.52 0.47
CA PRO A 277 3.58 8.93 0.27
C PRO A 277 2.45 9.68 -0.42
N PHE A 278 2.12 10.85 0.11
CA PHE A 278 1.13 11.74 -0.47
C PHE A 278 1.73 12.61 -1.57
N GLY A 279 0.97 12.77 -2.65
CA GLY A 279 1.10 13.94 -3.51
C GLY A 279 1.29 13.66 -5.00
N ILE A 280 1.20 14.72 -5.79
CA ILE A 280 1.15 14.65 -7.26
C ILE A 280 2.38 13.96 -7.86
N ARG A 281 3.54 14.15 -7.24
CA ARG A 281 4.82 13.59 -7.67
C ARG A 281 5.22 12.35 -6.86
N SER A 282 4.27 11.76 -6.13
CA SER A 282 4.42 10.48 -5.42
C SER A 282 4.26 9.31 -6.40
N PRO A 283 4.92 8.17 -6.14
CA PRO A 283 4.60 6.93 -6.85
C PRO A 283 3.27 6.29 -6.44
N SER A 284 2.61 6.81 -5.39
CA SER A 284 1.29 6.33 -4.97
C SER A 284 0.21 6.66 -6.01
N GLY A 285 -0.60 5.65 -6.36
CA GLY A 285 -1.75 5.82 -7.23
C GLY A 285 -2.89 6.54 -6.52
N SER A 286 -3.61 7.40 -7.26
CA SER A 286 -4.70 8.22 -6.71
C SER A 286 -6.09 7.55 -6.74
N CYS A 287 -6.19 6.26 -7.08
CA CYS A 287 -7.45 5.51 -7.16
C CYS A 287 -8.51 6.19 -8.04
N LEU A 288 -9.68 6.58 -7.54
CA LEU A 288 -10.69 7.30 -8.35
C LEU A 288 -10.37 8.79 -8.53
N PHE A 289 -9.35 9.33 -7.87
CA PHE A 289 -8.90 10.70 -8.11
C PHE A 289 -7.84 10.76 -9.22
N HIS A 290 -7.60 11.97 -9.68
CA HIS A 290 -6.46 12.35 -10.49
C HIS A 290 -5.63 13.39 -9.74
N TRP A 291 -4.34 13.10 -9.51
CA TRP A 291 -3.46 14.00 -8.74
C TRP A 291 -3.43 15.45 -9.23
N VAL A 292 -3.27 15.69 -10.54
CA VAL A 292 -3.24 17.05 -11.11
C VAL A 292 -4.64 17.69 -11.19
N LYS A 293 -5.64 16.99 -11.75
CA LYS A 293 -6.98 17.58 -12.01
C LYS A 293 -7.73 17.83 -10.70
N ASP A 294 -7.58 16.92 -9.73
CA ASP A 294 -8.25 17.00 -8.43
C ASP A 294 -7.35 17.59 -7.34
N ARG A 295 -6.22 18.23 -7.71
CA ARG A 295 -5.31 18.87 -6.74
C ARG A 295 -6.03 19.84 -5.81
N ARG A 296 -7.03 20.58 -6.32
CA ARG A 296 -7.81 21.54 -5.53
C ARG A 296 -8.63 20.86 -4.43
N ILE A 297 -8.99 19.58 -4.62
CA ILE A 297 -9.66 18.75 -3.63
C ILE A 297 -8.63 18.14 -2.68
N LEU A 298 -7.65 17.41 -3.21
CA LEU A 298 -6.71 16.61 -2.42
C LEU A 298 -5.79 17.48 -1.54
N TYR A 299 -5.31 18.61 -2.07
CA TYR A 299 -4.54 19.60 -1.30
C TYR A 299 -5.42 20.65 -0.63
N ASP A 300 -6.73 20.62 -0.91
CA ASP A 300 -7.70 21.59 -0.40
C ASP A 300 -7.24 23.05 -0.59
N GLU A 301 -6.93 23.39 -1.84
CA GLU A 301 -6.46 24.72 -2.24
C GLU A 301 -7.56 25.78 -2.06
N ASP A 302 -8.82 25.34 -2.06
CA ASP A 302 -10.00 26.19 -1.85
C ASP A 302 -10.41 26.33 -0.37
N ARG A 303 -9.69 25.68 0.57
CA ARG A 303 -10.01 25.66 2.02
C ARG A 303 -11.43 25.20 2.35
N LYS A 304 -11.96 24.23 1.61
CA LYS A 304 -13.25 23.57 1.83
C LYS A 304 -13.15 22.59 3.01
N LYS A 305 -14.02 22.76 3.99
CA LYS A 305 -14.03 21.96 5.25
C LYS A 305 -14.73 20.59 5.14
N GLY A 306 -14.68 19.92 3.99
CA GLY A 306 -15.33 18.63 3.76
C GLY A 306 -14.37 17.55 3.28
N ILE A 307 -14.78 16.29 3.45
CA ILE A 307 -14.15 15.12 2.82
C ILE A 307 -14.93 14.76 1.56
N GLU A 308 -14.23 14.62 0.44
CA GLU A 308 -14.77 14.05 -0.79
C GLU A 308 -14.59 12.53 -0.79
N PHE A 309 -15.68 11.77 -0.71
CA PHE A 309 -15.65 10.32 -0.71
C PHE A 309 -16.10 9.79 -2.08
N TRP A 310 -15.16 9.23 -2.84
CA TRP A 310 -15.34 8.84 -4.23
C TRP A 310 -15.46 7.33 -4.37
N VAL A 311 -16.52 6.90 -5.05
CA VAL A 311 -16.88 5.50 -5.30
C VAL A 311 -17.45 5.35 -6.71
N SER A 312 -17.24 4.21 -7.35
CA SER A 312 -17.74 3.91 -8.70
C SER A 312 -19.06 3.13 -8.63
N PHE A 313 -19.99 3.45 -9.53
CA PHE A 313 -21.31 2.83 -9.65
C PHE A 313 -21.45 2.18 -11.03
#